data_AF-A0A843J6S4-F1
#
_entry.id   AF-A0A843J6S4-F1
#
_cell.length_a   1.000
_cell.length_b   1.000
_cell.length_c   1.000
_cell.angle_alpha   90.00
_cell.angle_beta   90.00
_cell.angle_gamma   90.00
#
_symmetry.space_group_name_H-M   'P 1'
#
loop_
_entity.id
_entity.type
_entity.pdbx_description
1 polymer ?
#
loop_
_entity_poly.entity_id
_entity_poly.type
_entity_poly.pdbx_seq_one_letter_code
_entity_poly.pdbx_strand_id
1 'polypeptide(L)'
;GNRTAADVSVTNTETYPLVDVKKFDISSNNLHDGVCDSVITNTENGSNKSPQLSWESVEGASSYVVYMVDTTANNWLHWRSENLTVTSLEQGSAPAEQYIGPYPPSGTHTYEIYVYALKEPSDKIPGALDCPTDNFGNFEVYLNEHGTELAYGQIAGTYTHGE
;
A
#
# COMPACT_ATOMS: atom_id res chain seq x y z
N GLY A 1 31.46 -3.97 52.51
CA GLY A 1 30.20 -4.74 52.37
C GLY A 1 29.36 -4.02 51.35
N ASN A 2 29.12 -4.64 50.19
CA ASN A 2 27.88 -5.37 49.86
C ASN A 2 26.65 -4.45 49.94
N ARG A 3 26.08 -4.02 48.80
CA ARG A 3 24.97 -4.66 48.02
C ARG A 3 23.61 -4.10 48.48
N THR A 4 22.58 -3.75 47.68
CA THR A 4 22.28 -3.67 46.22
C THR A 4 20.91 -2.95 46.09
N ALA A 5 20.65 -2.29 44.97
CA ALA A 5 19.40 -2.37 44.18
C ALA A 5 19.68 -1.57 42.88
N ALA A 6 20.14 -2.21 41.79
CA ALA A 6 19.36 -2.95 40.79
C ALA A 6 18.38 -2.02 40.03
N ASP A 7 18.22 -2.06 38.71
CA ASP A 7 18.87 -2.67 37.55
C ASP A 7 17.99 -2.22 36.35
N VAL A 8 18.53 -2.22 35.12
CA VAL A 8 17.82 -2.27 33.82
C VAL A 8 16.95 -1.04 33.47
N SER A 9 16.95 -0.45 32.27
CA SER A 9 17.49 -0.77 30.94
C SER A 9 17.58 0.54 30.17
N VAL A 10 18.67 0.69 29.43
CA VAL A 10 18.80 1.63 28.32
C VAL A 10 17.78 1.24 27.25
N THR A 11 16.78 2.09 26.97
CA THR A 11 16.03 1.98 25.71
C THR A 11 16.81 2.72 24.64
N ASN A 12 17.73 1.99 24.02
CA ASN A 12 18.35 2.41 22.77
C ASN A 12 17.21 2.44 21.74
N THR A 13 16.71 3.62 21.40
CA THR A 13 15.86 3.79 20.23
C THR A 13 16.80 3.66 19.04
N GLU A 14 16.97 2.43 18.56
CA GLU A 14 17.62 2.19 17.28
C GLU A 14 16.75 2.88 16.23
N THR A 15 17.22 4.04 15.81
CA THR A 15 16.77 4.69 14.60
C THR A 15 17.29 3.82 13.47
N TYR A 16 16.46 2.88 13.01
CA TYR A 16 16.70 2.20 11.75
C TYR A 16 16.84 3.31 10.69
N PRO A 17 18.01 3.45 10.04
CA PRO A 17 18.09 4.35 8.90
C PRO A 17 17.09 3.82 7.90
N LEU A 18 16.04 4.60 7.60
CA LEU A 18 15.21 4.38 6.43
C LEU A 18 16.19 4.25 5.27
N VAL A 19 16.39 3.01 4.83
CA VAL A 19 17.27 2.69 3.72
C VAL A 19 16.76 3.53 2.55
N ASP A 20 17.65 4.07 1.74
CA ASP A 20 17.31 4.83 0.54
C ASP A 20 16.59 3.89 -0.45
N VAL A 21 15.30 3.60 -0.19
CA VAL A 21 14.53 2.66 -0.98
C VAL A 21 14.26 3.32 -2.32
N LYS A 22 14.71 2.64 -3.37
CA LYS A 22 14.60 3.14 -4.74
C LYS A 22 13.13 3.28 -5.13
N LYS A 23 12.82 4.36 -5.85
CA LYS A 23 11.52 4.52 -6.49
C LYS A 23 11.53 3.98 -7.92
N PHE A 24 10.42 3.38 -8.36
CA PHE A 24 10.15 3.08 -9.77
C PHE A 24 8.80 3.64 -10.21
N ASP A 25 8.65 3.83 -11.52
CA ASP A 25 7.44 4.39 -12.10
C ASP A 25 6.31 3.35 -12.16
N ILE A 26 5.10 3.79 -11.82
CA ILE A 26 3.85 3.04 -11.98
C ILE A 26 2.92 3.86 -12.86
N SER A 27 2.17 3.18 -13.71
CA SER A 27 1.10 3.76 -14.51
C SER A 27 -0.22 3.05 -14.29
N SER A 28 -1.32 3.76 -14.55
CA SER A 28 -2.67 3.23 -14.56
C SER A 28 -3.48 3.92 -15.66
N ASN A 29 -4.25 3.14 -16.42
CA ASN A 29 -5.26 3.69 -17.31
C ASN A 29 -6.51 4.22 -16.58
N ASN A 30 -6.65 3.93 -15.29
CA ASN A 30 -7.78 4.34 -14.48
C ASN A 30 -7.50 5.54 -13.55
N LEU A 31 -6.25 6.04 -13.55
CA LEU A 31 -5.87 7.25 -12.85
C LEU A 31 -5.30 8.22 -13.88
N HIS A 32 -6.06 9.25 -14.24
CA HIS A 32 -5.70 10.22 -15.26
C HIS A 32 -5.63 11.63 -14.66
N ASP A 33 -4.52 12.35 -14.89
CA ASP A 33 -4.31 13.72 -14.40
C ASP A 33 -4.60 13.90 -12.89
N GLY A 34 -4.32 12.86 -12.09
CA GLY A 34 -4.54 12.87 -10.64
C GLY A 34 -5.98 12.58 -10.20
N VAL A 35 -6.83 12.06 -11.09
CA VAL A 35 -8.23 11.70 -10.81
C VAL A 35 -8.46 10.22 -11.10
N CYS A 36 -9.20 9.56 -10.21
CA CYS A 36 -9.63 8.17 -10.37
C CYS A 36 -10.87 8.07 -11.27
N ASP A 37 -10.87 7.14 -12.23
CA ASP A 37 -12.07 6.77 -13.00
C ASP A 37 -13.19 6.28 -12.07
N SER A 38 -14.44 6.65 -12.36
CA SER A 38 -15.59 6.17 -11.56
C SER A 38 -15.70 4.65 -11.53
N VAL A 39 -15.26 3.94 -12.58
CA VAL A 39 -15.33 2.47 -12.68
C VAL A 39 -14.68 1.74 -11.51
N ILE A 40 -13.66 2.35 -10.88
CA ILE A 40 -12.94 1.74 -9.77
C ILE A 40 -13.64 1.94 -8.42
N THR A 41 -14.57 2.89 -8.34
CA THR A 41 -15.23 3.28 -7.10
C THR A 41 -16.29 2.26 -6.67
N ASN A 42 -16.52 2.16 -5.36
CA ASN A 42 -17.57 1.36 -4.74
C ASN A 42 -18.79 2.24 -4.42
N THR A 43 -19.28 2.96 -5.42
CA THR A 43 -20.44 3.85 -5.34
C THR A 43 -21.49 3.47 -6.38
N GLU A 44 -22.63 4.16 -6.39
CA GLU A 44 -23.68 3.95 -7.41
C GLU A 44 -23.21 4.24 -8.84
N ASN A 45 -22.24 5.15 -9.00
CA ASN A 45 -21.65 5.49 -10.30
C ASN A 45 -20.46 4.58 -10.68
N GLY A 46 -20.03 3.72 -9.76
CA GLY A 46 -18.89 2.84 -9.91
C GLY A 46 -19.25 1.38 -10.19
N SER A 47 -18.20 0.57 -10.32
CA SER A 47 -18.33 -0.88 -10.52
C SER A 47 -17.41 -1.69 -9.62
N ASN A 48 -16.77 -1.05 -8.65
CA ASN A 48 -15.83 -1.65 -7.71
C ASN A 48 -14.74 -2.51 -8.39
N LYS A 49 -14.23 -2.05 -9.54
CA LYS A 49 -13.16 -2.77 -10.26
C LYS A 49 -11.80 -2.21 -9.84
N SER A 50 -10.89 -3.05 -9.36
CA SER A 50 -9.53 -2.60 -9.06
C SER A 50 -8.90 -1.86 -10.25
N PRO A 51 -8.15 -0.77 -10.06
CA PRO A 51 -7.54 -0.07 -11.16
C PRO A 51 -6.52 -0.97 -11.88
N GLN A 52 -6.43 -0.81 -13.20
CA GLN A 52 -5.33 -1.36 -13.97
C GLN A 52 -4.01 -0.76 -13.47
N LEU A 53 -2.96 -1.57 -13.33
CA LEU A 53 -1.63 -1.09 -12.95
C LEU A 53 -0.58 -1.71 -13.86
N SER A 54 0.48 -0.95 -14.17
CA SER A 54 1.66 -1.47 -14.87
C SER A 54 2.93 -0.80 -14.37
N TRP A 55 3.98 -1.60 -14.22
CA TRP A 55 5.32 -1.17 -13.83
C TRP A 55 6.39 -2.01 -14.53
N GLU A 56 7.63 -1.55 -14.51
CA GLU A 56 8.78 -2.34 -14.99
C GLU A 56 9.27 -3.32 -13.93
N SER A 57 9.80 -4.47 -14.36
CA SER A 57 10.36 -5.45 -13.43
C SER A 57 11.54 -4.88 -12.66
N VAL A 58 11.55 -5.05 -11.34
CA VAL A 58 12.66 -4.64 -10.47
C VAL A 58 13.69 -5.77 -10.38
N GLU A 59 14.96 -5.47 -10.65
CA GLU A 59 16.05 -6.44 -10.55
C GLU A 59 16.15 -7.03 -9.14
N GLY A 60 16.17 -8.36 -9.06
CA GLY A 60 16.26 -9.09 -7.79
C GLY A 60 14.93 -9.28 -7.06
N ALA A 61 13.83 -8.67 -7.53
CA ALA A 61 12.51 -8.91 -6.97
C ALA A 61 11.94 -10.25 -7.44
N SER A 62 11.38 -11.02 -6.51
CA SER A 62 10.65 -12.26 -6.81
C SER A 62 9.15 -12.15 -6.54
N SER A 63 8.72 -11.06 -5.89
CA SER A 63 7.35 -10.83 -5.45
C SER A 63 7.03 -9.35 -5.43
N TYR A 64 5.76 -9.00 -5.66
CA TYR A 64 5.21 -7.66 -5.49
C TYR A 64 4.01 -7.65 -4.55
N VAL A 65 3.89 -6.56 -3.78
CA VAL A 65 2.75 -6.26 -2.91
C VAL A 65 2.09 -4.97 -3.39
N VAL A 66 0.76 -4.95 -3.45
CA VAL A 66 -0.02 -3.75 -3.80
C VAL A 66 -0.85 -3.30 -2.62
N TYR A 67 -0.82 -2.00 -2.36
CA TYR A 67 -1.72 -1.32 -1.44
C TYR A 67 -2.42 -0.15 -2.11
N MET A 68 -3.66 0.12 -1.72
CA MET A 68 -4.37 1.37 -2.01
C MET A 68 -4.92 1.93 -0.71
N VAL A 69 -4.61 3.18 -0.41
CA VAL A 69 -4.87 3.80 0.89
C VAL A 69 -5.55 5.15 0.69
N ASP A 70 -6.62 5.41 1.41
CA ASP A 70 -7.24 6.73 1.50
C ASP A 70 -6.50 7.57 2.56
N THR A 71 -5.62 8.46 2.11
CA THR A 71 -4.80 9.30 2.99
C THR A 71 -5.59 10.44 3.63
N THR A 72 -6.83 10.65 3.18
CA THR A 72 -7.77 11.62 3.75
C THR A 72 -8.74 11.01 4.77
N ALA A 73 -8.69 9.69 4.99
CA ALA A 73 -9.57 8.96 5.90
C ALA A 73 -8.80 8.03 6.87
N ASN A 74 -7.84 8.56 7.64
CA ASN A 74 -7.01 7.79 8.57
C ASN A 74 -6.28 6.60 7.90
N ASN A 75 -5.77 6.82 6.70
CA ASN A 75 -5.13 5.80 5.88
C ASN A 75 -6.03 4.56 5.70
N TRP A 76 -7.27 4.75 5.27
CA TRP A 76 -8.22 3.65 5.09
C TRP A 76 -7.75 2.70 3.99
N LEU A 77 -7.65 1.41 4.27
CA LEU A 77 -7.09 0.44 3.33
C LEU A 77 -8.15 -0.08 2.34
N HIS A 78 -8.04 0.34 1.08
CA HIS A 78 -8.96 -0.02 -0.02
C HIS A 78 -8.46 -1.20 -0.86
N TRP A 79 -7.16 -1.45 -0.90
CA TRP A 79 -6.58 -2.59 -1.62
C TRP A 79 -5.44 -3.19 -0.83
N ARG A 80 -5.39 -4.52 -0.76
CA ARG A 80 -4.21 -5.30 -0.37
C ARG A 80 -4.07 -6.56 -1.23
N SER A 81 -3.01 -6.66 -2.01
CA SER A 81 -2.62 -7.89 -2.73
C SER A 81 -1.18 -8.24 -2.42
N GLU A 82 -0.90 -9.51 -2.21
CA GLU A 82 0.43 -10.02 -1.85
C GLU A 82 0.89 -11.11 -2.82
N ASN A 83 2.20 -11.33 -2.87
CA ASN A 83 2.81 -12.46 -3.59
C ASN A 83 2.51 -12.48 -5.10
N LEU A 84 2.40 -11.29 -5.69
CA LEU A 84 2.23 -11.12 -7.12
C LEU A 84 3.56 -11.37 -7.83
N THR A 85 3.53 -12.15 -8.92
CA THR A 85 4.70 -12.46 -9.75
C THR A 85 4.63 -11.82 -11.15
N VAL A 86 3.67 -10.92 -11.33
CA VAL A 86 3.42 -10.16 -12.56
C VAL A 86 3.79 -8.71 -12.37
N THR A 87 3.99 -7.99 -13.47
CA THR A 87 4.27 -6.54 -13.48
C THR A 87 3.15 -5.72 -14.14
N SER A 88 2.03 -6.37 -14.41
CA SER A 88 0.80 -5.73 -14.87
C SER A 88 -0.41 -6.40 -14.25
N LEU A 89 -1.40 -5.60 -13.90
CA LEU A 89 -2.69 -6.02 -13.37
C LEU A 89 -3.78 -5.41 -14.24
N GLU A 90 -4.71 -6.23 -14.69
CA GLU A 90 -5.86 -5.79 -15.48
C GLU A 90 -6.91 -5.10 -14.61
N GLN A 91 -7.69 -4.20 -15.19
CA GLN A 91 -8.80 -3.57 -14.48
C GLN A 91 -9.78 -4.64 -13.94
N GLY A 92 -10.02 -4.62 -12.63
CA GLY A 92 -10.91 -5.56 -11.94
C GLY A 92 -10.30 -6.95 -11.72
N SER A 93 -8.98 -7.12 -11.88
CA SER A 93 -8.34 -8.42 -11.63
C SER A 93 -8.19 -8.75 -10.14
N ALA A 94 -8.21 -7.75 -9.24
CA ALA A 94 -8.15 -8.03 -7.82
C ALA A 94 -9.48 -8.63 -7.33
N PRO A 95 -9.45 -9.72 -6.57
CA PRO A 95 -10.67 -10.33 -6.06
C PRO A 95 -11.30 -9.47 -4.95
N ALA A 96 -12.60 -9.67 -4.69
CA ALA A 96 -13.37 -8.81 -3.78
C ALA A 96 -12.85 -8.82 -2.33
N GLU A 97 -12.19 -9.90 -1.91
CA GLU A 97 -11.52 -10.03 -0.61
C GLU A 97 -10.20 -9.26 -0.51
N GLN A 98 -9.76 -8.64 -1.61
CA GLN A 98 -8.53 -7.84 -1.68
C GLN A 98 -8.81 -6.39 -2.06
N TYR A 99 -9.94 -6.07 -2.67
CA TYR A 99 -10.26 -4.73 -3.17
C TYR A 99 -11.68 -4.28 -2.82
N ILE A 100 -11.77 -3.12 -2.18
CA ILE A 100 -12.98 -2.30 -2.07
C ILE A 100 -12.59 -0.90 -2.49
N GLY A 101 -13.09 -0.43 -3.62
CA GLY A 101 -12.69 0.84 -4.22
C GLY A 101 -13.15 2.06 -3.44
N PRO A 102 -12.80 3.28 -3.89
CA PRO A 102 -13.23 4.53 -3.26
C PRO A 102 -14.74 4.60 -2.99
N TYR A 103 -15.13 4.99 -1.78
CA TYR A 103 -16.53 5.29 -1.44
C TYR A 103 -16.61 6.45 -0.44
N PRO A 104 -16.02 7.62 -0.73
CA PRO A 104 -15.97 8.72 0.24
C PRO A 104 -17.39 9.13 0.64
N PRO A 105 -17.68 9.35 1.94
CA PRO A 105 -19.03 9.72 2.38
C PRO A 105 -19.41 11.16 2.00
N SER A 106 -18.42 12.00 1.71
CA SER A 106 -18.60 13.39 1.26
C SER A 106 -17.27 13.95 0.77
N GLY A 107 -17.29 15.05 0.02
CA GLY A 107 -16.09 15.77 -0.37
C GLY A 107 -15.17 14.98 -1.31
N THR A 108 -13.95 15.48 -1.49
CA THR A 108 -12.92 14.86 -2.33
C THR A 108 -11.92 14.15 -1.43
N HIS A 109 -11.71 12.87 -1.69
CA HIS A 109 -10.72 12.06 -0.99
C HIS A 109 -9.53 11.77 -1.91
N THR A 110 -8.35 11.55 -1.31
CA THR A 110 -7.11 11.21 -2.01
C THR A 110 -6.74 9.77 -1.74
N TYR A 111 -6.51 9.02 -2.81
CA TYR A 111 -6.13 7.62 -2.77
C TYR A 111 -4.72 7.44 -3.33
N GLU A 112 -3.85 6.82 -2.55
CA GLU A 112 -2.49 6.51 -2.96
C GLU A 112 -2.35 5.01 -3.14
N ILE A 113 -1.81 4.62 -4.28
CA ILE A 113 -1.52 3.24 -4.64
C ILE A 113 -0.01 3.04 -4.59
N TYR A 114 0.40 2.02 -3.85
CA TYR A 114 1.78 1.61 -3.70
C TYR A 114 1.99 0.23 -4.32
N VAL A 115 3.10 0.04 -5.02
CA VAL A 115 3.60 -1.29 -5.39
C VAL A 115 4.97 -1.44 -4.76
N TYR A 116 5.14 -2.44 -3.90
CA TYR A 116 6.42 -2.76 -3.27
C TYR A 116 7.04 -3.97 -3.97
N ALA A 117 8.31 -3.86 -4.36
CA ALA A 117 9.08 -4.94 -4.93
C ALA A 117 9.92 -5.63 -3.84
N LEU A 118 9.66 -6.91 -3.61
CA LEU A 118 10.28 -7.68 -2.55
C LEU A 118 11.24 -8.72 -3.12
N LYS A 119 12.37 -8.90 -2.44
CA LYS A 119 13.34 -9.93 -2.80
C LYS A 119 12.75 -11.33 -2.65
N GLU A 120 11.96 -11.56 -1.60
CA GLU A 120 11.27 -12.81 -1.31
C GLU A 120 9.77 -12.56 -1.07
N PRO A 121 8.89 -13.54 -1.34
CA PRO A 121 7.48 -13.45 -0.97
C PRO A 121 7.32 -13.26 0.54
N SER A 122 6.26 -12.55 0.95
CA SER A 122 5.93 -12.40 2.37
C SER A 122 4.81 -13.37 2.75
N ASP A 123 4.96 -14.07 3.88
CA ASP A 123 3.94 -15.01 4.38
C ASP A 123 2.64 -14.29 4.82
N LYS A 124 2.74 -12.99 5.08
CA LYS A 124 1.65 -12.11 5.48
C LYS A 124 1.99 -10.68 5.09
N ILE A 125 0.99 -9.86 4.79
CA ILE A 125 1.16 -8.40 4.76
C ILE A 125 0.26 -7.72 5.81
N PRO A 126 0.72 -6.60 6.44
CA PRO A 126 -0.04 -5.87 7.45
C PRO A 126 -1.29 -5.18 6.87
N GLY A 127 -2.16 -4.75 7.79
CA GLY A 127 -3.45 -4.13 7.47
C GLY A 127 -4.57 -5.13 7.21
N ALA A 128 -5.80 -4.69 7.50
CA ALA A 128 -7.02 -5.38 7.13
C ALA A 128 -7.71 -4.58 6.03
N LEU A 129 -8.29 -5.27 5.04
CA LEU A 129 -9.09 -4.61 4.02
C LEU A 129 -10.26 -3.88 4.68
N ASP A 130 -10.57 -2.70 4.17
CA ASP A 130 -11.69 -1.88 4.61
C ASP A 130 -11.62 -1.43 6.08
N CYS A 131 -10.41 -1.07 6.52
CA CYS A 131 -10.15 -0.65 7.88
C CYS A 131 -9.16 0.53 7.91
N PRO A 132 -9.21 1.38 8.95
CA PRO A 132 -8.19 2.41 9.17
C PRO A 132 -6.82 1.78 9.44
N THR A 133 -5.76 2.45 9.01
CA THR A 133 -4.37 2.02 9.26
C THR A 133 -3.57 3.17 9.90
N ASP A 134 -3.71 3.30 11.22
CA ASP A 134 -3.15 4.43 12.00
C ASP A 134 -1.61 4.54 11.94
N ASN A 135 -0.92 3.63 11.24
CA ASN A 135 0.51 3.72 10.97
C ASN A 135 0.92 2.96 9.69
N PHE A 136 0.53 3.47 8.53
CA PHE A 136 0.93 2.88 7.24
C PHE A 136 2.47 2.80 7.08
N GLY A 137 3.24 3.71 7.69
CA GLY A 137 4.71 3.65 7.69
C GLY A 137 5.30 2.39 8.34
N ASN A 138 4.57 1.73 9.26
CA ASN A 138 4.99 0.43 9.79
C ASN A 138 4.86 -0.70 8.77
N PHE A 139 4.12 -0.50 7.67
CA PHE A 139 3.95 -1.54 6.65
C PHE A 139 5.25 -1.73 5.90
N GLU A 140 5.92 -0.65 5.51
CA GLU A 140 7.23 -0.66 4.86
C GLU A 140 8.29 -1.35 5.73
N VAL A 141 8.32 -1.03 7.03
CA VAL A 141 9.20 -1.70 7.99
C VAL A 141 8.95 -3.21 8.00
N TYR A 142 7.67 -3.62 8.10
CA TYR A 142 7.29 -5.03 8.10
C TYR A 142 7.69 -5.73 6.78
N LEU A 143 7.38 -5.13 5.63
CA LEU A 143 7.73 -5.70 4.33
C LEU A 143 9.24 -5.85 4.17
N ASN A 144 10.01 -4.87 4.65
CA ASN A 144 11.46 -4.96 4.64
C ASN A 144 11.99 -6.08 5.55
N GLU A 145 11.43 -6.27 6.73
CA GLU A 145 11.84 -7.35 7.65
C GLU A 145 11.42 -8.76 7.17
N HIS A 146 10.30 -8.86 6.46
CA HIS A 146 9.66 -10.16 6.12
C HIS A 146 9.74 -10.57 4.64
N GLY A 147 10.13 -9.68 3.73
CA GLY A 147 10.37 -9.99 2.32
C GLY A 147 11.61 -9.31 1.73
N THR A 148 12.28 -8.43 2.50
CA THR A 148 13.32 -7.50 2.04
C THR A 148 12.82 -6.61 0.91
N GLU A 149 12.51 -5.36 1.24
CA GLU A 149 12.03 -4.37 0.30
C GLU A 149 13.21 -3.87 -0.54
N LEU A 150 13.09 -3.95 -1.86
CA LEU A 150 14.13 -3.54 -2.80
C LEU A 150 13.86 -2.16 -3.39
N ALA A 151 12.58 -1.90 -3.69
CA ALA A 151 12.11 -0.67 -4.31
C ALA A 151 10.58 -0.56 -4.12
N TYR A 152 10.04 0.64 -4.32
CA TYR A 152 8.59 0.83 -4.43
C TYR A 152 8.23 1.81 -5.54
N GLY A 153 7.00 1.76 -6.00
CA GLY A 153 6.41 2.82 -6.81
C GLY A 153 5.17 3.38 -6.14
N GLN A 154 4.78 4.59 -6.52
CA GLN A 154 3.60 5.26 -6.00
C GLN A 154 2.88 6.00 -7.13
N ILE A 155 1.55 5.90 -7.17
CA ILE A 155 0.67 6.76 -7.97
C ILE A 155 -0.52 7.19 -7.10
N ALA A 156 -1.08 8.37 -7.36
CA ALA A 156 -2.20 8.90 -6.60
C ALA A 156 -3.31 9.41 -7.51
N GLY A 157 -4.54 9.31 -7.03
CA GLY A 157 -5.72 9.85 -7.67
C GLY A 157 -6.76 10.31 -6.65
N THR A 158 -7.58 11.28 -7.03
CA THR A 158 -8.70 11.74 -6.21
C THR A 158 -10.03 11.23 -6.73
N TYR A 159 -11.03 11.16 -5.85
CA TYR A 159 -12.42 10.96 -6.24
C TYR A 159 -13.32 11.80 -5.34
N THR A 160 -14.30 12.49 -5.92
CA THR A 160 -15.27 13.28 -5.15
C THR A 160 -16.57 12.52 -5.00
N HIS A 161 -17.11 12.53 -3.79
CA HIS A 161 -18.42 11.96 -3.49
C HIS A 161 -19.50 12.49 -4.44
N GLY A 162 -20.17 11.58 -5.15
CA GLY A 162 -21.29 11.89 -6.04
C GLY A 162 -20.89 12.20 -7.49
N GLU A 163 -19.61 12.16 -7.84
CA GLU A 163 -19.12 12.20 -9.23
C GLU A 163 -19.39 10.90 -10.00
#